data_AF-A0A2M6ZVQ2-F1
#
_entry.id   AF-A0A2M6ZVQ2-F1
#
_cell.length_a   1.000
_cell.length_b   1.000
_cell.length_c   1.000
_cell.angle_alpha   90.00
_cell.angle_beta   90.00
_cell.angle_gamma   90.00
#
_symmetry.space_group_name_H-M   'P 1'
#
loop_
_entity.id
_entity.type
_entity.pdbx_description
1 polymer ?
#
loop_
_entity_poly.entity_id
_entity_poly.type
_entity_poly.pdbx_seq_one_letter_code
_entity_poly.pdbx_strand_id
1 'polypeptide(L)'
;MNDLEVIAQFRSLMATFKEQQKRFVLAIQNSDYNDPIFEAINNLVIEIKEKSTPYDILRVDDLTLRNELVAIRENKGFVYFEILKILQRHLGESKDDKLTFAPNWEEFYENRWDDIMHAEIFSQVNPHTLIMRKMELGTLLVGKKVPEHLRTHLRQIKECYAWGFETEASIYCRTILEEGFREALRPKPEFRSPQQRRDLEGWRLDWLLNHSKRKKYFYAEVIERAYNIKENVNHIVHPSARKPAEQMSNLEIIKDMFYILEMLFR
;
A
#
# COMPACT_ATOMS: atom_id res chain seq x y z
N MET A 1 -15.58 11.44 10.34
CA MET A 1 -15.19 10.57 11.46
C MET A 1 -13.87 11.10 11.99
N ASN A 2 -13.71 11.25 13.31
CA ASN A 2 -12.50 11.81 13.90
C ASN A 2 -11.37 10.78 13.77
N ASP A 3 -10.18 11.19 13.30
CA ASP A 3 -9.02 10.29 13.18
C ASP A 3 -8.76 9.51 14.49
N LEU A 4 -9.06 10.11 15.65
CA LEU A 4 -8.95 9.45 16.95
C LEU A 4 -9.90 8.26 17.14
N GLU A 5 -11.14 8.36 16.67
CA GLU A 5 -12.13 7.28 16.75
C GLU A 5 -11.73 6.12 15.82
N VAL A 6 -11.28 6.46 14.62
CA VAL A 6 -10.78 5.49 13.63
C VAL A 6 -9.56 4.75 14.16
N ILE A 7 -8.60 5.47 14.76
CA ILE A 7 -7.41 4.87 15.39
C ILE A 7 -7.81 3.96 16.56
N ALA A 8 -8.78 4.35 17.38
CA ALA A 8 -9.25 3.51 18.49
C ALA A 8 -9.89 2.20 17.98
N GLN A 9 -10.66 2.26 16.89
CA GLN A 9 -11.19 1.06 16.23
C GLN A 9 -10.07 0.14 15.72
N PHE A 10 -9.07 0.69 15.03
CA PHE A 10 -7.92 -0.10 14.57
C PHE A 10 -7.12 -0.71 15.72
N ARG A 11 -6.97 -0.03 16.86
CA ARG A 11 -6.35 -0.62 18.06
C ARG A 11 -7.13 -1.82 18.57
N SER A 12 -8.46 -1.72 18.62
CA SER A 12 -9.32 -2.81 19.04
C SER A 12 -9.18 -4.01 18.10
N LEU A 13 -9.26 -3.79 16.78
CA LEU A 13 -9.11 -4.84 15.78
C LEU A 13 -7.74 -5.50 15.85
N MET A 14 -6.66 -4.72 16.01
CA MET A 14 -5.32 -5.27 16.15
C MET A 14 -5.13 -6.07 17.44
N ALA A 15 -5.76 -5.66 18.54
CA ALA A 15 -5.74 -6.43 19.78
C ALA A 15 -6.45 -7.78 19.59
N THR A 16 -7.62 -7.78 18.96
CA THR A 16 -8.36 -9.01 18.62
C THR A 16 -7.56 -9.90 17.68
N PHE A 17 -6.95 -9.36 16.62
CA PHE A 17 -6.10 -10.11 15.69
C PHE A 17 -4.96 -10.82 16.41
N LYS A 18 -4.24 -10.13 17.30
CA LYS A 18 -3.13 -10.73 18.06
C LYS A 18 -3.59 -11.86 18.98
N GLU A 19 -4.78 -11.73 19.56
CA GLU A 19 -5.34 -12.78 20.40
C GLU A 19 -5.73 -14.00 19.57
N GLN A 20 -6.41 -13.78 18.43
CA GLN A 20 -6.73 -14.87 17.51
C GLN A 20 -5.47 -15.52 16.93
N GLN A 21 -4.39 -14.78 16.70
CA GLN A 21 -3.12 -15.35 16.25
C GLN A 21 -2.52 -16.33 17.27
N LYS A 22 -2.61 -16.05 18.57
CA LYS A 22 -2.16 -17.01 19.60
C LYS A 22 -2.99 -18.29 19.55
N ARG A 23 -4.31 -18.16 19.44
CA ARG A 23 -5.23 -19.30 19.32
C ARG A 23 -4.99 -20.11 18.05
N PHE A 24 -4.72 -19.43 16.93
CA PHE A 24 -4.38 -20.05 15.65
C PHE A 24 -3.11 -20.91 15.76
N VAL A 25 -2.06 -20.37 16.40
CA VAL A 25 -0.82 -21.13 16.63
C VAL A 25 -1.07 -22.35 17.53
N LEU A 26 -1.91 -22.22 18.56
CA LEU A 26 -2.29 -23.34 19.43
C LEU A 26 -3.08 -24.41 18.67
N ALA A 27 -4.03 -24.04 17.81
CA ALA A 27 -4.78 -24.97 16.99
C ALA A 27 -3.86 -25.79 16.07
N ILE A 28 -2.88 -25.13 15.44
CA ILE A 28 -1.86 -25.81 14.62
C ILE A 28 -0.99 -26.76 15.46
N GLN A 29 -0.53 -26.32 16.63
CA GLN A 29 0.26 -27.19 17.52
C GLN A 29 -0.50 -28.42 17.96
N ASN A 30 -1.81 -28.29 18.16
CA ASN A 30 -2.72 -29.38 18.50
C ASN A 30 -3.17 -30.20 17.28
N SER A 31 -2.73 -29.84 16.07
CA SER A 31 -3.19 -30.43 14.80
C SER A 31 -4.71 -30.35 14.59
N ASP A 32 -5.37 -29.36 15.20
CA ASP A 32 -6.80 -29.10 15.05
C ASP A 32 -7.05 -28.14 13.88
N TYR A 33 -7.00 -28.69 12.66
CA TYR A 33 -7.18 -27.91 11.42
C TYR A 33 -8.65 -27.56 11.11
N ASN A 34 -9.59 -28.07 11.91
CA ASN A 34 -11.02 -27.76 11.76
C ASN A 34 -11.48 -26.67 12.75
N ASP A 35 -10.58 -26.14 13.58
CA ASP A 35 -10.90 -25.07 14.51
C ASP A 35 -11.39 -23.83 13.72
N PRO A 36 -12.56 -23.24 14.08
CA PRO A 36 -13.08 -22.04 13.41
C PRO A 36 -12.13 -20.83 13.48
N ILE A 37 -11.06 -20.90 14.27
CA ILE A 37 -10.02 -19.87 14.36
C ILE A 37 -9.37 -19.57 13.02
N PHE A 38 -9.26 -20.55 12.11
CA PHE A 38 -8.65 -20.37 10.79
C PHE A 38 -9.45 -19.37 9.94
N GLU A 39 -10.78 -19.45 9.99
CA GLU A 39 -11.69 -18.52 9.33
C GLU A 39 -11.74 -17.19 10.07
N ALA A 40 -11.87 -17.23 11.41
CA ALA A 40 -12.00 -16.02 12.22
C ALA A 40 -10.79 -15.07 12.08
N ILE A 41 -9.56 -15.59 12.06
CA ILE A 41 -8.37 -14.75 11.88
C ILE A 41 -8.28 -14.18 10.45
N ASN A 42 -8.72 -14.95 9.45
CA ASN A 42 -8.78 -14.49 8.07
C ASN A 42 -9.79 -13.34 7.91
N ASN A 43 -10.99 -13.51 8.47
CA ASN A 43 -12.04 -12.49 8.45
C ASN A 43 -11.60 -11.21 9.15
N LEU A 44 -10.82 -11.30 10.23
CA LEU A 44 -10.24 -10.10 10.88
C LEU A 44 -9.22 -9.38 9.98
N VAL A 45 -8.38 -10.10 9.23
CA VAL A 45 -7.47 -9.47 8.27
C VAL A 45 -8.24 -8.76 7.17
N ILE A 46 -9.30 -9.38 6.65
CA ILE A 46 -10.21 -8.79 5.66
C ILE A 46 -10.85 -7.52 6.25
N GLU A 47 -11.45 -7.60 7.43
CA GLU A 47 -12.11 -6.47 8.09
C GLU A 47 -11.17 -5.28 8.30
N ILE A 48 -9.93 -5.53 8.76
CA ILE A 48 -8.92 -4.48 8.94
C ILE A 48 -8.62 -3.78 7.61
N LYS A 49 -8.47 -4.55 6.52
CA LYS A 49 -8.19 -4.00 5.19
C LYS A 49 -9.38 -3.24 4.63
N GLU A 50 -10.57 -3.80 4.71
CA GLU A 50 -11.82 -3.18 4.27
C GLU A 50 -12.06 -1.85 4.99
N LYS A 51 -11.92 -1.83 6.32
CA LYS A 51 -12.05 -0.59 7.09
C LYS A 51 -10.98 0.44 6.74
N SER A 52 -9.83 0.02 6.22
CA SER A 52 -8.78 0.94 5.77
C SER A 52 -9.09 1.55 4.39
N THR A 53 -9.77 0.82 3.50
CA THR A 53 -10.02 1.22 2.11
C THR A 53 -10.57 2.64 1.90
N PRO A 54 -11.52 3.15 2.72
CA PRO A 54 -12.06 4.50 2.55
C PRO A 54 -11.03 5.63 2.77
N TYR A 55 -9.87 5.34 3.37
CA TYR A 55 -8.87 6.33 3.71
C TYR A 55 -7.72 6.34 2.70
N ASP A 56 -7.52 7.49 2.06
CA ASP A 56 -6.34 7.75 1.23
C ASP A 56 -5.06 7.73 2.08
N ILE A 57 -5.10 8.50 3.17
CA ILE A 57 -4.03 8.71 4.14
C ILE A 57 -4.65 8.69 5.53
N LEU A 58 -4.10 7.87 6.42
CA LEU A 58 -4.44 7.87 7.84
C LEU A 58 -3.20 8.24 8.64
N ARG A 59 -3.32 9.29 9.46
CA ARG A 59 -2.25 9.70 10.35
C ARG A 59 -2.30 8.85 11.61
N VAL A 60 -1.25 8.07 11.87
CA VAL A 60 -1.15 7.21 13.05
C VAL A 60 0.13 7.58 13.80
N ASP A 61 -0.02 8.38 14.86
CA ASP A 61 1.10 8.83 15.69
C ASP A 61 1.71 7.67 16.52
N ASP A 62 0.90 6.63 16.80
CA ASP A 62 1.33 5.41 17.47
C ASP A 62 2.18 4.54 16.55
N LEU A 63 3.49 4.53 16.81
CA LEU A 63 4.48 3.81 16.00
C LEU A 63 4.19 2.30 15.91
N THR A 64 3.76 1.70 17.02
CA THR A 64 3.51 0.26 17.12
C THR A 64 2.30 -0.11 16.27
N LEU A 65 1.17 0.58 16.47
CA LEU A 65 -0.03 0.38 15.68
C LEU A 65 0.21 0.61 14.19
N ARG A 66 0.94 1.67 13.85
CA ARG A 66 1.29 1.98 12.46
C ARG A 66 2.06 0.83 11.79
N ASN A 67 3.11 0.34 12.44
CA ASN A 67 3.92 -0.76 11.90
C ASN A 67 3.09 -2.05 11.76
N GLU A 68 2.16 -2.30 12.69
CA GLU A 68 1.27 -3.46 12.67
C GLU A 68 0.25 -3.40 11.52
N LEU A 69 -0.37 -2.24 11.29
CA LEU A 69 -1.27 -2.04 10.16
C LEU A 69 -0.53 -2.15 8.81
N VAL A 70 0.71 -1.65 8.71
CA VAL A 70 1.57 -1.87 7.55
C VAL A 70 1.83 -3.37 7.33
N ALA A 71 2.11 -4.12 8.40
CA ALA A 71 2.34 -5.56 8.34
C ALA A 71 1.08 -6.33 7.87
N ILE A 72 -0.11 -5.94 8.32
CA ILE A 72 -1.39 -6.51 7.84
C ILE A 72 -1.62 -6.17 6.36
N ARG A 73 -1.43 -4.91 5.96
CA ARG A 73 -1.57 -4.48 4.55
C ARG A 73 -0.69 -5.31 3.63
N GLU A 74 0.56 -5.52 4.03
CA GLU A 74 1.57 -6.20 3.21
C GLU A 74 1.60 -7.72 3.38
N ASN A 75 0.68 -8.28 4.18
CA ASN A 75 0.62 -9.72 4.48
C ASN A 75 1.98 -10.27 4.97
N LYS A 76 2.65 -9.56 5.88
CA LYS A 76 3.98 -9.94 6.36
C LYS A 76 4.18 -9.63 7.84
N GLY A 77 5.27 -10.13 8.42
CA GLY A 77 5.69 -9.80 9.79
C GLY A 77 4.94 -10.50 10.91
N PHE A 78 3.83 -11.18 10.62
CA PHE A 78 3.11 -12.03 11.57
C PHE A 78 3.24 -13.50 11.21
N VAL A 79 3.29 -14.36 12.24
CA VAL A 79 3.41 -15.82 12.10
C VAL A 79 2.28 -16.40 11.26
N TYR A 80 1.07 -15.83 11.38
CA TYR A 80 -0.08 -16.18 10.53
C TYR A 80 0.26 -16.16 9.04
N PHE A 81 0.89 -15.09 8.55
CA PHE A 81 1.23 -14.95 7.13
C PHE A 81 2.35 -15.89 6.69
N GLU A 82 3.31 -16.20 7.57
CA GLU A 82 4.36 -17.18 7.26
C GLU A 82 3.79 -18.60 7.17
N ILE A 83 2.84 -18.94 8.04
CA ILE A 83 2.13 -20.22 7.99
C ILE A 83 1.29 -20.33 6.71
N LEU A 84 0.56 -19.27 6.33
CA LEU A 84 -0.17 -19.25 5.06
C LEU A 84 0.76 -19.48 3.86
N LYS A 85 1.94 -18.84 3.83
CA LYS A 85 2.94 -19.08 2.78
C LYS A 85 3.41 -20.52 2.73
N ILE A 86 3.62 -21.17 3.88
CA ILE A 86 4.04 -22.58 3.96
C ILE A 86 2.94 -23.50 3.43
N LEU A 87 1.69 -23.27 3.83
CA LEU A 87 0.53 -24.04 3.38
C LEU A 87 0.34 -23.90 1.86
N GLN A 88 0.44 -22.68 1.32
CA GLN A 88 0.37 -22.44 -0.13
C GLN A 88 1.46 -23.19 -0.91
N ARG A 89 2.69 -23.23 -0.39
CA ARG A 89 3.78 -24.00 -1.03
C ARG A 89 3.54 -25.51 -1.03
N HIS A 90 2.85 -26.04 -0.02
CA HIS A 90 2.59 -27.48 0.11
C HIS A 90 1.33 -27.94 -0.63
N LEU A 91 0.32 -27.07 -0.76
CA LEU A 91 -0.95 -27.37 -1.44
C LEU A 91 -0.83 -27.33 -2.98
N GLY A 92 0.33 -26.94 -3.52
CA GLY A 92 0.59 -26.88 -4.96
C GLY A 92 0.02 -25.62 -5.59
N GLU A 93 0.79 -25.02 -6.50
CA GLU A 93 0.34 -23.90 -7.35
C GLU A 93 -0.77 -24.38 -8.31
N SER A 94 -2.00 -24.50 -7.84
CA SER A 94 -3.14 -24.30 -8.73
C SER A 94 -3.05 -22.83 -9.17
N LYS A 95 -2.91 -22.60 -10.49
CA LYS A 95 -2.73 -21.25 -11.05
C LYS A 95 -3.92 -20.31 -10.80
N ASP A 96 -5.02 -20.81 -10.23
CA ASP A 96 -6.25 -20.06 -9.95
C ASP A 96 -6.53 -19.85 -8.46
N ASP A 97 -5.97 -20.66 -7.53
CA ASP A 97 -6.16 -20.49 -6.08
C ASP A 97 -4.90 -19.95 -5.39
N LYS A 98 -4.44 -18.77 -5.80
CA LYS A 98 -3.87 -17.90 -4.77
C LYS A 98 -5.00 -17.69 -3.76
N LEU A 99 -4.77 -17.95 -2.47
CA LEU A 99 -5.64 -17.44 -1.40
C LEU A 99 -5.57 -15.91 -1.43
N THR A 100 -6.24 -15.34 -2.43
CA THR A 100 -6.60 -13.94 -2.51
C THR A 100 -7.70 -13.76 -1.49
N PHE A 101 -7.40 -12.95 -0.48
CA PHE A 101 -8.36 -12.47 0.51
C PHE A 101 -9.54 -11.82 -0.22
N ALA A 102 -10.61 -12.58 -0.45
CA ALA A 102 -11.82 -12.10 -1.11
C ALA A 102 -12.92 -11.82 -0.06
N PRO A 103 -13.72 -10.76 -0.22
CA PRO A 103 -14.87 -10.48 0.66
C PRO A 103 -15.91 -11.60 0.62
N ASN A 104 -16.72 -11.74 1.69
CA ASN A 104 -17.91 -12.61 1.67
C ASN A 104 -19.06 -11.91 0.93
N TRP A 105 -19.36 -12.39 -0.29
CA TRP A 105 -20.29 -11.72 -1.20
C TRP A 105 -21.77 -11.94 -0.89
N GLU A 106 -22.12 -12.96 -0.10
CA GLU A 106 -23.53 -13.25 0.22
C GLU A 106 -24.20 -12.09 1.01
N GLU A 107 -23.40 -11.23 1.67
CA GLU A 107 -23.88 -10.07 2.43
C GLU A 107 -23.91 -8.75 1.63
N PHE A 108 -23.37 -8.69 0.40
CA PHE A 108 -23.15 -7.43 -0.33
C PHE A 108 -24.26 -7.05 -1.33
N TYR A 109 -25.24 -7.94 -1.56
CA TYR A 109 -26.27 -7.75 -2.59
C TYR A 109 -27.58 -7.14 -2.02
N GLU A 110 -27.66 -5.80 -1.97
CA GLU A 110 -28.95 -5.10 -1.92
C GLU A 110 -29.24 -4.40 -3.26
N ASN A 111 -30.24 -4.94 -3.97
CA ASN A 111 -30.65 -4.67 -5.36
C ASN A 111 -31.16 -3.24 -5.64
N ARG A 112 -30.28 -2.23 -5.63
CA ARG A 112 -30.68 -0.84 -5.96
C ARG A 112 -29.83 -0.16 -7.04
N TRP A 113 -28.73 -0.79 -7.49
CA TRP A 113 -27.76 -0.16 -8.41
C TRP A 113 -27.44 -1.00 -9.66
N ASP A 114 -28.03 -2.19 -9.80
CA ASP A 114 -27.67 -3.17 -10.85
C ASP A 114 -27.84 -2.62 -12.26
N ASP A 115 -28.94 -1.94 -12.57
CA ASP A 115 -29.25 -1.55 -13.95
C ASP A 115 -28.32 -0.44 -14.48
N ILE A 116 -27.86 0.46 -13.60
CA ILE A 116 -26.96 1.57 -13.96
C ILE A 116 -25.51 1.10 -13.98
N MET A 117 -25.12 0.22 -13.05
CA MET A 117 -23.75 -0.29 -12.97
C MET A 117 -23.43 -1.32 -14.08
N HIS A 118 -24.41 -2.14 -14.50
CA HIS A 118 -24.22 -3.13 -15.56
C HIS A 118 -24.08 -2.57 -16.97
N ALA A 119 -24.78 -1.48 -17.30
CA ALA A 119 -24.84 -0.99 -18.66
C ALA A 119 -23.58 -0.17 -19.08
N GLU A 120 -22.98 0.58 -18.16
CA GLU A 120 -21.91 1.53 -18.48
C GLU A 120 -20.55 1.22 -17.84
N ILE A 121 -20.52 0.56 -16.66
CA ILE A 121 -19.31 0.39 -15.85
C ILE A 121 -18.80 -1.06 -15.83
N PHE A 122 -19.69 -2.06 -15.68
CA PHE A 122 -19.30 -3.48 -15.59
C PHE A 122 -18.87 -4.12 -16.92
N SER A 123 -19.01 -3.43 -18.05
CA SER A 123 -18.45 -3.87 -19.34
C SER A 123 -16.93 -3.71 -19.42
N GLN A 124 -16.34 -2.86 -18.56
CA GLN A 124 -14.91 -2.53 -18.61
C GLN A 124 -14.10 -3.06 -17.41
N VAL A 125 -14.70 -3.16 -16.20
CA VAL A 125 -14.01 -3.70 -15.00
C VAL A 125 -15.00 -4.48 -14.12
N ASN A 126 -14.64 -5.73 -13.78
CA ASN A 126 -15.39 -6.56 -12.84
C ASN A 126 -15.37 -5.93 -11.42
N PRO A 127 -16.52 -5.74 -10.73
CA PRO A 127 -16.58 -5.14 -9.39
C PRO A 127 -15.73 -5.85 -8.34
N HIS A 128 -15.59 -7.18 -8.45
CA HIS A 128 -14.68 -7.96 -7.61
C HIS A 128 -13.23 -7.47 -7.78
N THR A 129 -12.77 -7.34 -9.02
CA THR A 129 -11.42 -6.87 -9.34
C THR A 129 -11.18 -5.45 -8.86
N LEU A 130 -12.18 -4.58 -8.96
CA LEU A 130 -12.12 -3.19 -8.48
C LEU A 130 -11.89 -3.14 -6.96
N ILE A 131 -12.69 -3.87 -6.18
CA ILE A 131 -12.59 -3.91 -4.71
C ILE A 131 -11.27 -4.55 -4.27
N MET A 132 -10.90 -5.69 -4.87
CA MET A 132 -9.64 -6.37 -4.60
C MET A 132 -8.45 -5.43 -4.80
N ARG A 133 -8.40 -4.71 -5.93
CA ARG A 133 -7.33 -3.74 -6.21
C ARG A 133 -7.29 -2.57 -5.22
N LYS A 134 -8.45 -2.10 -4.75
CA LYS A 134 -8.51 -1.08 -3.68
C LYS A 134 -7.93 -1.61 -2.37
N MET A 135 -8.22 -2.86 -2.01
CA MET A 135 -7.68 -3.52 -0.82
C MET A 135 -6.17 -3.82 -0.94
N GLU A 136 -5.67 -4.15 -2.13
CA GLU A 136 -4.25 -4.46 -2.37
C GLU A 136 -3.31 -3.29 -2.12
N LEU A 137 -3.75 -2.05 -2.42
CA LEU A 137 -2.97 -0.84 -2.14
C LEU A 137 -3.15 -0.36 -0.70
N GLY A 138 -4.35 -0.50 -0.14
CA GLY A 138 -4.68 -0.09 1.22
C GLY A 138 -4.45 1.40 1.50
N THR A 139 -4.43 1.78 2.78
CA THR A 139 -4.19 3.17 3.23
C THR A 139 -2.69 3.49 3.32
N LEU A 140 -2.32 4.73 3.00
CA LEU A 140 -1.00 5.27 3.31
C LEU A 140 -0.94 5.69 4.80
N LEU A 141 -0.03 5.10 5.56
CA LEU A 141 0.08 5.25 7.01
C LEU A 141 1.29 6.12 7.37
N VAL A 142 1.03 7.35 7.81
CA VAL A 142 2.06 8.39 8.03
C VAL A 142 2.07 8.89 9.48
N GLY A 143 3.22 9.38 9.95
CA GLY A 143 3.34 9.98 11.29
C GLY A 143 3.36 11.51 11.28
N LYS A 144 3.56 12.10 10.10
CA LYS A 144 3.51 13.55 9.88
C LYS A 144 2.41 13.90 8.90
N LYS A 145 2.01 15.18 8.93
CA LYS A 145 1.04 15.72 7.96
C LYS A 145 1.64 15.65 6.55
N VAL A 146 0.95 14.94 5.66
CA VAL A 146 1.24 14.95 4.22
C VAL A 146 0.58 16.19 3.59
N PRO A 147 1.30 16.94 2.75
CA PRO A 147 0.73 18.04 1.97
C PRO A 147 -0.50 17.63 1.16
N GLU A 148 -1.50 18.50 1.07
CA GLU A 148 -2.80 18.15 0.49
C GLU A 148 -2.72 17.80 -1.01
N HIS A 149 -1.84 18.45 -1.77
CA HIS A 149 -1.63 18.12 -3.18
C HIS A 149 -1.10 16.68 -3.36
N LEU A 150 -0.22 16.20 -2.48
CA LEU A 150 0.24 14.81 -2.49
C LEU A 150 -0.92 13.84 -2.17
N ARG A 151 -1.84 14.22 -1.27
CA ARG A 151 -3.06 13.43 -1.01
C ARG A 151 -3.92 13.30 -2.27
N THR A 152 -4.13 14.40 -2.99
CA THR A 152 -4.90 14.38 -4.25
C THR A 152 -4.27 13.42 -5.26
N HIS A 153 -2.95 13.48 -5.43
CA HIS A 153 -2.25 12.60 -6.36
C HIS A 153 -2.26 11.13 -5.95
N LEU A 154 -2.12 10.86 -4.65
CA LEU A 154 -2.23 9.50 -4.12
C LEU A 154 -3.60 8.89 -4.39
N ARG A 155 -4.68 9.66 -4.20
CA ARG A 155 -6.03 9.23 -4.57
C ARG A 155 -6.12 8.89 -6.05
N GLN A 156 -5.55 9.73 -6.91
CA GLN A 156 -5.56 9.50 -8.36
C GLN A 156 -4.82 8.22 -8.73
N ILE A 157 -3.66 7.93 -8.13
CA ILE A 157 -2.92 6.68 -8.36
C ILE A 157 -3.74 5.48 -7.91
N LYS A 158 -4.37 5.54 -6.74
CA LYS A 158 -5.25 4.46 -6.23
C LYS A 158 -6.41 4.20 -7.17
N GLU A 159 -7.08 5.25 -7.63
CA GLU A 159 -8.19 5.13 -8.58
C GLU A 159 -7.70 4.56 -9.91
N CYS A 160 -6.63 5.11 -10.51
CA CYS A 160 -6.06 4.56 -11.76
C CYS A 160 -5.76 3.06 -11.63
N TYR A 161 -5.10 2.64 -10.56
CA TYR A 161 -4.83 1.22 -10.31
C TYR A 161 -6.11 0.41 -10.17
N ALA A 162 -7.06 0.87 -9.32
CA ALA A 162 -8.33 0.18 -9.08
C ALA A 162 -9.10 -0.07 -10.40
N TRP A 163 -9.15 0.95 -11.27
CA TRP A 163 -9.79 0.88 -12.58
C TRP A 163 -9.00 0.11 -13.64
N GLY A 164 -7.81 -0.41 -13.31
CA GLY A 164 -7.00 -1.25 -14.20
C GLY A 164 -6.02 -0.50 -15.11
N PHE A 165 -5.86 0.80 -14.91
CA PHE A 165 -4.83 1.61 -15.55
C PHE A 165 -3.50 1.49 -14.80
N GLU A 166 -3.00 0.25 -14.67
CA GLU A 166 -1.84 -0.08 -13.84
C GLU A 166 -0.54 0.54 -14.36
N THR A 167 -0.39 0.63 -15.69
CA THR A 167 0.78 1.22 -16.34
C THR A 167 0.78 2.73 -16.13
N GLU A 168 -0.36 3.39 -16.30
CA GLU A 168 -0.53 4.83 -16.07
C GLU A 168 -0.30 5.17 -14.59
N ALA A 169 -0.84 4.36 -13.68
CA ALA A 169 -0.59 4.50 -12.24
C ALA A 169 0.91 4.40 -11.92
N SER A 170 1.62 3.44 -12.54
CA SER A 170 3.06 3.25 -12.35
C SER A 170 3.88 4.40 -12.93
N ILE A 171 3.53 4.90 -14.12
CA ILE A 171 4.16 6.08 -14.70
C ILE A 171 3.97 7.29 -13.78
N TYR A 172 2.77 7.44 -13.22
CA TYR A 172 2.46 8.56 -12.34
C TYR A 172 3.24 8.53 -11.02
N CYS A 173 3.57 7.33 -10.51
CA CYS A 173 4.38 7.17 -9.29
C CYS A 173 5.72 7.94 -9.35
N ARG A 174 6.35 8.06 -10.52
CA ARG A 174 7.61 8.80 -10.67
C ARG A 174 7.46 10.30 -10.35
N THR A 175 6.38 10.92 -10.82
CA THR A 175 6.07 12.33 -10.55
C THR A 175 5.81 12.54 -9.06
N ILE A 176 5.12 11.59 -8.42
CA ILE A 176 4.80 11.67 -6.99
C ILE A 176 6.01 11.42 -6.10
N LEU A 177 6.93 10.55 -6.52
CA LEU A 177 8.22 10.44 -5.85
C LEU A 177 8.98 11.76 -5.90
N GLU A 178 9.02 12.41 -7.07
CA GLU A 178 9.69 13.71 -7.21
C GLU A 178 9.12 14.74 -6.23
N GLU A 179 7.79 14.89 -6.18
CA GLU A 179 7.19 15.82 -5.21
C GLU A 179 7.32 15.38 -3.75
N GLY A 180 7.21 14.09 -3.46
CA GLY A 180 7.43 13.55 -2.13
C GLY A 180 8.81 13.90 -1.57
N PHE A 181 9.86 13.76 -2.40
CA PHE A 181 11.21 14.15 -2.02
C PHE A 181 11.36 15.67 -1.86
N ARG A 182 10.78 16.49 -2.75
CA ARG A 182 10.80 17.96 -2.60
C ARG A 182 10.18 18.40 -1.27
N GLU A 183 8.99 17.91 -0.98
CA GLU A 183 8.26 18.23 0.25
C GLU A 183 9.02 17.76 1.50
N ALA A 184 9.58 16.54 1.48
CA ALA A 184 10.34 15.99 2.60
C ALA A 184 11.71 16.69 2.82
N LEU A 185 12.29 17.29 1.77
CA LEU A 185 13.54 18.05 1.84
C LEU A 185 13.32 19.51 2.28
N ARG A 186 12.17 20.12 1.96
CA ARG A 186 11.84 21.52 2.33
C ARG A 186 12.13 21.91 3.80
N PRO A 187 11.92 21.07 4.83
CA PRO A 187 12.26 21.43 6.21
C PRO A 187 13.76 21.33 6.56
N LYS A 188 14.61 20.78 5.69
CA LYS A 188 16.04 20.58 5.98
C LYS A 188 16.77 21.93 6.02
N PRO A 189 17.85 22.06 6.83
CA PRO A 189 18.49 23.35 7.12
C PRO A 189 18.89 24.19 5.91
N GLU A 190 19.33 23.53 4.84
CA GLU A 190 19.80 24.16 3.59
C GLU A 190 18.67 24.59 2.63
N PHE A 191 17.41 24.26 2.94
CA PHE A 191 16.22 24.66 2.17
C PHE A 191 15.27 25.55 2.99
N ARG A 192 15.81 26.22 4.03
CA ARG A 192 15.00 27.07 4.91
C ARG A 192 14.66 28.41 4.29
N SER A 193 15.53 28.97 3.44
CA SER A 193 15.26 30.27 2.82
C SER A 193 14.26 30.15 1.66
N PRO A 194 13.43 31.20 1.42
CA PRO A 194 12.51 31.20 0.28
C PRO A 194 13.18 30.99 -1.08
N GLN A 195 14.40 31.49 -1.26
CA GLN A 195 15.15 31.31 -2.52
C GLN A 195 15.55 29.84 -2.71
N GLN A 196 16.14 29.21 -1.70
CA GLN A 196 16.53 27.79 -1.76
C GLN A 196 15.33 26.86 -1.94
N ARG A 197 14.13 27.27 -1.49
CA ARG A 197 12.88 26.52 -1.74
C ARG A 197 12.42 26.60 -3.18
N ARG A 198 12.55 27.77 -3.83
CA ARG A 198 12.27 27.91 -5.27
C ARG A 198 13.27 27.12 -6.10
N ASP A 199 14.53 27.09 -5.68
CA ASP A 199 15.55 26.31 -6.38
C ASP A 199 15.21 24.81 -6.31
N LEU A 200 14.68 24.32 -5.17
CA LEU A 200 14.24 22.93 -4.98
C LEU A 200 13.09 22.52 -5.92
N GLU A 201 12.18 23.45 -6.26
CA GLU A 201 11.05 23.21 -7.19
C GLU A 201 11.54 22.91 -8.62
N GLY A 202 12.68 23.48 -9.03
CA GLY A 202 13.26 23.25 -10.35
C GLY A 202 14.08 21.96 -10.48
N TRP A 203 14.28 21.21 -9.39
CA TRP A 203 15.19 20.07 -9.38
C TRP A 203 14.50 18.76 -9.71
N ARG A 204 15.11 18.00 -10.62
CA ARG A 204 14.63 16.68 -11.07
C ARG A 204 14.89 15.62 -10.01
N LEU A 205 14.10 14.54 -10.04
CA LEU A 205 14.22 13.37 -9.16
C LEU A 205 15.67 12.87 -9.04
N ASP A 206 16.43 12.81 -10.14
CA ASP A 206 17.84 12.39 -10.13
C ASP A 206 18.71 13.22 -9.18
N TRP A 207 18.50 14.53 -9.17
CA TRP A 207 19.22 15.41 -8.27
C TRP A 207 18.78 15.16 -6.83
N LEU A 208 17.46 15.10 -6.59
CA LEU A 208 16.89 14.92 -5.25
C LEU A 208 17.38 13.62 -4.58
N LEU A 209 17.43 12.52 -5.34
CA LEU A 209 17.93 11.22 -4.87
C LEU A 209 19.44 11.27 -4.57
N ASN A 210 20.24 11.79 -5.49
CA ASN A 210 21.69 11.90 -5.31
C ASN A 210 22.04 12.76 -4.11
N HIS A 211 21.35 13.88 -3.95
CA HIS A 211 21.54 14.80 -2.85
C HIS A 211 21.13 14.17 -1.52
N SER A 212 19.95 13.56 -1.46
CA SER A 212 19.45 12.84 -0.28
C SER A 212 20.40 11.72 0.15
N LYS A 213 20.98 10.99 -0.81
CA LYS A 213 22.00 9.96 -0.58
C LYS A 213 23.28 10.55 0.03
N ARG A 214 23.82 11.60 -0.58
CA ARG A 214 25.06 12.27 -0.11
C ARG A 214 24.91 12.85 1.29
N LYS A 215 23.75 13.48 1.56
CA LYS A 215 23.44 14.10 2.86
C LYS A 215 22.93 13.11 3.91
N LYS A 216 22.66 11.85 3.54
CA LYS A 216 22.10 10.80 4.40
C LYS A 216 20.82 11.23 5.12
N TYR A 217 19.94 11.95 4.42
CA TYR A 217 18.71 12.48 5.02
C TYR A 217 17.60 11.47 5.21
N PHE A 218 17.62 10.38 4.44
CA PHE A 218 16.65 9.30 4.46
C PHE A 218 17.40 7.96 4.48
N TYR A 219 16.70 6.89 4.84
CA TYR A 219 17.26 5.54 4.87
C TYR A 219 17.77 5.13 3.48
N ALA A 220 18.89 4.39 3.43
CA ALA A 220 19.46 3.92 2.17
C ALA A 220 18.46 3.12 1.34
N GLU A 221 17.68 2.25 1.99
CA GLU A 221 16.60 1.47 1.37
C GLU A 221 15.58 2.34 0.64
N VAL A 222 15.17 3.47 1.23
CA VAL A 222 14.20 4.40 0.61
C VAL A 222 14.77 4.99 -0.69
N ILE A 223 16.06 5.31 -0.67
CA ILE A 223 16.76 5.86 -1.83
C ILE A 223 16.92 4.80 -2.92
N GLU A 224 17.29 3.58 -2.55
CA GLU A 224 17.47 2.45 -3.47
C GLU A 224 16.16 2.08 -4.16
N ARG A 225 15.07 1.91 -3.40
CA ARG A 225 13.73 1.67 -3.97
C ARG A 225 13.30 2.80 -4.91
N ALA A 226 13.58 4.06 -4.57
CA ALA A 226 13.26 5.19 -5.44
C ALA A 226 14.07 5.20 -6.75
N TYR A 227 15.34 4.76 -6.73
CA TYR A 227 16.11 4.53 -7.95
C TYR A 227 15.51 3.40 -8.79
N ASN A 228 15.12 2.29 -8.16
CA ASN A 228 14.51 1.15 -8.85
C ASN A 228 13.20 1.53 -9.56
N ILE A 229 12.32 2.28 -8.88
CA ILE A 229 11.10 2.81 -9.50
C ILE A 229 11.45 3.72 -10.68
N LYS A 230 12.39 4.65 -10.51
CA LYS A 230 12.78 5.57 -11.58
C LYS A 230 13.27 4.81 -12.82
N GLU A 231 14.11 3.80 -12.65
CA GLU A 231 14.64 3.00 -13.75
C GLU A 231 13.54 2.17 -14.44
N ASN A 232 12.69 1.51 -13.67
CA ASN A 232 11.57 0.73 -14.21
C ASN A 232 10.57 1.61 -14.97
N VAL A 233 10.14 2.74 -14.39
CA VAL A 233 9.23 3.68 -15.06
C VAL A 233 9.86 4.30 -16.30
N ASN A 234 11.15 4.64 -16.27
CA ASN A 234 11.85 5.11 -17.45
C ASN A 234 11.84 4.07 -18.58
N HIS A 235 12.01 2.79 -18.26
CA HIS A 235 11.97 1.72 -19.25
C HIS A 235 10.54 1.48 -19.79
N ILE A 236 9.51 1.63 -18.95
CA ILE A 236 8.10 1.58 -19.38
C ILE A 236 7.81 2.69 -20.40
N VAL A 237 8.20 3.94 -20.10
CA VAL A 237 7.95 5.10 -20.99
C VAL A 237 8.85 5.09 -22.22
N HIS A 238 10.09 4.61 -22.06
CA HIS A 238 11.09 4.56 -23.12
C HIS A 238 11.65 3.13 -23.23
N PRO A 239 10.99 2.24 -23.99
CA PRO A 239 11.42 0.84 -24.11
C PRO A 239 12.84 0.66 -24.68
N SER A 240 13.34 1.66 -25.40
CA SER A 240 14.72 1.71 -25.91
C SER A 240 15.77 2.14 -24.87
N ALA A 241 15.34 2.61 -23.69
CA ALA A 241 16.24 2.96 -22.60
C ALA A 241 16.87 1.72 -21.96
N ARG A 242 17.93 1.95 -21.17
CA ARG A 242 18.61 0.90 -20.40
C ARG A 242 17.58 0.11 -19.58
N LYS A 243 17.60 -1.22 -19.72
CA LYS A 243 16.80 -2.12 -18.89
C LYS A 243 17.18 -1.98 -17.42
N PRO A 244 16.21 -1.96 -16.50
CA PRO A 244 16.48 -1.94 -15.07
C PRO A 244 17.22 -3.22 -14.65
N ALA A 245 18.00 -3.14 -13.56
CA ALA A 245 18.69 -4.31 -13.03
C ALA A 245 17.71 -5.36 -12.48
N GLU A 246 16.59 -4.89 -11.94
CA GLU A 246 15.47 -5.70 -11.44
C GLU A 246 14.18 -5.19 -12.06
N GLN A 247 13.44 -6.08 -12.72
CA GLN A 247 12.20 -5.75 -13.39
C GLN A 247 11.04 -5.86 -12.40
N MET A 248 10.38 -4.74 -12.15
CA MET A 248 9.25 -4.64 -11.23
C MET A 248 7.93 -4.72 -12.00
N SER A 249 6.94 -5.38 -11.42
CA SER A 249 5.54 -5.25 -11.85
C SER A 249 4.99 -3.86 -11.52
N ASN A 250 3.90 -3.48 -12.21
CA ASN A 250 3.21 -2.21 -11.96
C ASN A 250 2.76 -2.09 -10.48
N LEU A 251 2.21 -3.17 -9.92
CA LEU A 251 1.79 -3.20 -8.51
C LEU A 251 2.98 -3.01 -7.55
N GLU A 252 4.13 -3.63 -7.82
CA GLU A 252 5.34 -3.44 -7.00
C GLU A 252 5.83 -2.00 -7.05
N ILE A 253 5.81 -1.35 -8.22
CA ILE A 253 6.16 0.07 -8.36
C ILE A 253 5.25 0.94 -7.47
N ILE A 254 3.94 0.69 -7.51
CA ILE A 254 2.96 1.47 -6.73
C ILE A 254 3.14 1.22 -5.23
N LYS A 255 3.31 -0.04 -4.80
CA LYS A 255 3.54 -0.39 -3.39
C LYS A 255 4.84 0.19 -2.84
N ASP A 256 5.92 0.15 -3.62
CA ASP A 256 7.20 0.74 -3.21
C ASP A 256 7.11 2.27 -3.13
N MET A 257 6.35 2.91 -4.02
CA MET A 257 6.11 4.36 -3.94
C MET A 257 5.38 4.72 -2.64
N PHE A 258 4.36 3.95 -2.26
CA PHE A 258 3.66 4.12 -0.99
C PHE A 258 4.61 3.98 0.20
N TYR A 259 5.38 2.89 0.24
CA TYR A 259 6.38 2.67 1.29
C TYR A 259 7.37 3.85 1.38
N ILE A 260 7.87 4.34 0.25
CA ILE A 260 8.79 5.50 0.22
C ILE A 260 8.13 6.72 0.85
N LEU A 261 6.91 7.06 0.46
CA LEU A 261 6.20 8.20 1.03
C LEU A 261 5.95 8.04 2.55
N GLU A 262 5.58 6.85 3.01
CA GLU A 262 5.44 6.57 4.45
C GLU A 262 6.72 6.85 5.21
N MET A 263 7.87 6.47 4.64
CA MET A 263 9.18 6.67 5.23
C MET A 263 9.63 8.14 5.17
N LEU A 264 9.28 8.86 4.10
CA LEU A 264 9.56 10.30 3.97
C LEU A 264 8.76 11.13 4.98
N PHE A 265 7.50 10.73 5.26
CA PHE A 265 6.57 11.40 6.16
C PHE A 265 6.38 10.65 7.49
N ARG A 266 7.37 9.85 7.90
CA ARG A 266 7.34 9.08 9.15
C ARG A 266 7.35 9.95 10.40
#